data_AF-A0AAV7A1B0-F1
#
_entry.id   AF-A0AAV7A1B0-F1
#
_cell.length_a   1.000
_cell.length_b   1.000
_cell.length_c   1.000
_cell.angle_alpha   90.00
_cell.angle_beta   90.00
_cell.angle_gamma   90.00
#
_symmetry.space_group_name_H-M   'P 1'
#
loop_
_entity.id
_entity.type
_entity.pdbx_description
1 polymer ?
#
loop_
_entity_poly.entity_id
_entity_poly.type
_entity_poly.pdbx_seq_one_letter_code
_entity_poly.pdbx_strand_id
1 'polypeptide(L)'
;MLSRGDRMTPLFSKTYFLYSFQRYLNPGSDPLEVDTKFWELRDSIVQCELLMLRLLQFRVSFIHPHKYLLHYLVSLKNWMNRHSWERTPIATASWALLRDSYHGDICLRYEAQHIAVAVLYFALQCYGVDVPGNESAETQWWKVFSEDITKETIDSIVSELIHIYTMDTEIP
;
A
#
# COMPACT_ATOMS: atom_id res chain seq x y z
N MET A 1 32.34 -7.64 21.93
CA MET A 1 31.28 -8.09 22.86
C MET A 1 29.96 -7.53 22.36
N LEU A 2 29.14 -8.38 21.75
CA LEU A 2 27.87 -8.02 21.12
C LEU A 2 26.82 -7.72 22.19
N SER A 3 26.29 -6.49 22.17
CA SER A 3 25.12 -6.10 22.95
C SER A 3 23.89 -6.80 22.36
N ARG A 4 23.30 -7.72 23.12
CA ARG A 4 22.04 -8.39 22.81
C ARG A 4 20.93 -7.34 22.89
N GLY A 5 20.45 -6.88 21.73
CA GLY A 5 19.14 -6.24 21.63
C GLY A 5 18.08 -7.21 22.13
N ASP A 6 17.28 -6.76 23.09
CA ASP A 6 16.11 -7.46 23.60
C ASP A 6 15.19 -7.82 22.44
N ARG A 7 15.25 -9.09 22.04
CA ARG A 7 14.23 -9.68 21.18
C ARG A 7 12.98 -9.81 22.04
N MET A 8 12.07 -8.84 21.89
CA MET A 8 10.69 -8.93 22.36
C MET A 8 10.17 -10.33 22.02
N THR A 9 9.93 -11.15 23.05
CA THR A 9 9.54 -12.53 22.81
C THR A 9 8.18 -12.56 22.09
N PRO A 10 7.93 -13.51 21.18
CA PRO A 10 6.67 -13.59 20.43
C PRO A 10 5.43 -13.67 21.34
N LEU A 11 5.63 -14.10 22.59
CA LEU A 11 4.64 -14.13 23.66
C LEU A 11 4.12 -12.73 24.05
N PHE A 12 4.99 -11.72 24.16
CA PHE A 12 4.56 -10.37 24.52
C PHE A 12 3.78 -9.71 23.38
N SER A 13 4.22 -9.88 22.13
CA SER A 13 3.56 -9.27 20.98
C SER A 13 2.09 -9.66 20.83
N LYS A 14 1.75 -10.94 21.07
CA LYS A 14 0.38 -11.44 20.93
C LYS A 14 -0.53 -11.02 22.09
N THR A 15 0.00 -10.96 23.31
CA THR A 15 -0.74 -10.46 24.48
C THR A 15 -1.10 -8.98 24.34
N TYR A 16 -0.15 -8.15 23.90
CA TYR A 16 -0.42 -6.73 23.64
C TYR A 16 -1.38 -6.51 22.49
N PHE A 17 -1.29 -7.34 21.43
CA PHE A 17 -2.25 -7.32 20.33
C PHE A 17 -3.66 -7.61 20.82
N LEU A 18 -3.84 -8.68 21.60
CA LEU A 18 -5.15 -9.05 22.17
C LEU A 18 -5.77 -7.94 23.00
N TYR A 19 -4.98 -7.34 23.88
CA TYR A 19 -5.45 -6.27 24.75
C TYR A 19 -5.87 -5.04 23.94
N SER A 20 -5.06 -4.64 22.96
CA SER A 20 -5.37 -3.52 22.06
C SER A 20 -6.60 -3.80 21.19
N PHE A 21 -6.70 -5.02 20.66
CA PHE A 21 -7.81 -5.44 19.80
C PHE A 21 -9.13 -5.50 20.56
N GLN A 22 -9.12 -6.07 21.77
CA GLN A 22 -10.30 -6.11 22.64
C GLN A 22 -10.78 -4.71 23.01
N ARG A 23 -9.84 -3.80 23.31
CA ARG A 23 -10.16 -2.39 23.60
C ARG A 23 -10.73 -1.66 22.39
N TYR A 24 -10.21 -1.94 21.19
CA TYR A 24 -10.71 -1.37 19.94
C TYR A 24 -12.14 -1.85 19.62
N LEU A 25 -12.39 -3.16 19.73
CA LEU A 25 -13.72 -3.74 19.48
C LEU A 25 -14.75 -3.41 20.57
N ASN A 26 -14.29 -3.23 21.82
CA ASN A 26 -15.16 -3.00 22.96
C ASN A 26 -14.68 -1.78 23.78
N PRO A 27 -14.85 -0.54 23.26
CA PRO A 27 -14.27 0.67 23.86
C PRO A 27 -14.80 1.01 25.26
N GLY A 28 -15.99 0.53 25.61
CA GLY A 28 -16.64 0.74 26.90
C GLY A 28 -16.46 -0.40 27.91
N SER A 29 -15.81 -1.50 27.51
CA SER A 29 -15.59 -2.65 28.40
C SER A 29 -14.36 -2.47 29.28
N ASP A 30 -14.37 -3.14 30.42
CA ASP A 30 -13.23 -3.24 31.31
C ASP A 30 -12.02 -3.91 30.60
N PRO A 31 -10.79 -3.57 31.01
CA PRO A 31 -9.58 -4.27 30.59
C PRO A 31 -9.75 -5.79 30.59
N LEU A 32 -9.27 -6.45 29.54
CA LEU A 32 -9.29 -7.91 29.47
C LEU A 32 -8.45 -8.50 30.61
N GLU A 33 -9.11 -9.21 31.53
CA GLU A 33 -8.42 -9.93 32.59
C GLU A 33 -7.68 -11.14 32.02
N VAL A 34 -6.56 -11.52 32.65
CA VAL A 34 -5.78 -12.70 32.25
C VAL A 34 -6.44 -13.95 32.84
N ASP A 35 -7.58 -14.32 32.27
CA ASP A 35 -8.42 -15.44 32.69
C ASP A 35 -8.41 -16.58 31.64
N THR A 36 -9.24 -17.59 31.84
CA THR A 36 -9.38 -18.71 30.90
C THR A 36 -9.74 -18.23 29.49
N LYS A 37 -10.63 -17.23 29.38
CA LYS A 37 -11.08 -16.67 28.12
C LYS A 37 -9.94 -15.96 27.38
N PHE A 38 -9.06 -15.27 28.09
CA PHE A 38 -7.84 -14.69 27.51
C PHE A 38 -6.96 -15.76 26.85
N TRP A 39 -6.72 -16.89 27.53
CA TRP A 39 -5.89 -17.97 26.99
C TRP A 39 -6.54 -18.67 25.79
N GLU A 40 -7.85 -18.90 25.82
CA GLU A 40 -8.61 -19.46 24.70
C GLU A 40 -8.56 -18.56 23.45
N LEU A 41 -8.73 -17.25 23.64
CA LEU A 41 -8.65 -16.28 22.55
C LEU A 41 -7.23 -16.19 21.98
N ARG A 42 -6.22 -16.24 22.84
CA ARG A 42 -4.82 -16.29 22.44
C ARG A 42 -4.51 -17.52 21.59
N ASP A 43 -4.97 -18.69 22.00
CA ASP A 43 -4.75 -19.93 21.26
C ASP A 43 -5.50 -19.89 19.92
N SER A 44 -6.71 -19.34 19.88
CA SER A 44 -7.48 -19.12 18.65
C SER A 44 -6.74 -18.21 17.66
N ILE A 45 -6.09 -17.14 18.11
CA ILE A 45 -5.23 -16.29 17.27
C ILE A 45 -4.03 -17.06 16.72
N VAL A 46 -3.37 -17.87 17.54
CA VAL A 46 -2.24 -18.69 17.08
C VAL A 46 -2.68 -19.69 16.02
N GLN A 47 -3.84 -20.32 16.19
CA GLN A 47 -4.39 -21.24 15.19
C GLN A 47 -4.80 -20.51 13.90
N CYS A 48 -5.41 -19.33 14.01
CA CYS A 48 -5.77 -18.50 12.86
C CYS A 48 -4.53 -18.05 12.07
N GLU A 49 -3.48 -17.61 12.77
CA GLU A 49 -2.19 -17.26 12.15
C GLU A 49 -1.61 -18.46 11.39
N LEU A 50 -1.58 -19.64 12.02
CA LEU A 50 -1.08 -20.85 11.37
C LEU A 50 -1.92 -21.25 10.14
N LEU A 51 -3.25 -21.10 10.23
CA LEU A 51 -4.15 -21.33 9.10
C LEU A 51 -3.85 -20.38 7.95
N MET A 52 -3.72 -19.08 8.22
CA MET A 52 -3.38 -18.07 7.21
C MET A 52 -2.02 -18.35 6.56
N LEU A 53 -1.00 -18.69 7.36
CA LEU A 53 0.32 -19.06 6.84
C LEU A 53 0.25 -20.27 5.92
N ARG A 54 -0.55 -21.29 6.26
CA ARG A 54 -0.75 -22.47 5.42
C ARG A 54 -1.47 -22.13 4.11
N LEU A 55 -2.50 -21.28 4.16
CA LEU A 55 -3.23 -20.81 2.98
C LEU A 55 -2.31 -20.04 2.03
N LEU A 56 -1.42 -19.21 2.57
CA LEU A 56 -0.40 -18.48 1.81
C LEU A 56 0.81 -19.34 1.43
N GLN A 57 0.81 -20.65 1.74
CA GLN A 57 1.93 -21.55 1.51
C GLN A 57 3.26 -21.04 2.11
N PHE A 58 3.18 -20.33 3.23
CA PHE A 58 4.29 -19.64 3.90
C PHE A 58 5.01 -18.60 3.02
N ARG A 59 4.39 -18.16 1.92
CA ARG A 59 4.86 -17.06 1.07
C ARG A 59 4.38 -15.74 1.63
N VAL A 60 5.04 -15.27 2.69
CA VAL A 60 4.70 -14.02 3.40
C VAL A 60 5.51 -12.81 2.93
N SER A 61 6.47 -13.01 2.03
CA SER A 61 7.25 -11.94 1.41
C SER A 61 6.64 -11.55 0.07
N PHE A 62 6.25 -10.30 -0.08
CA PHE A 62 5.80 -9.74 -1.34
C PHE A 62 6.39 -8.35 -1.55
N ILE A 63 6.49 -7.95 -2.81
CA ILE A 63 7.07 -6.67 -3.18
C ILE A 63 5.95 -5.63 -3.18
N HIS A 64 6.10 -4.59 -2.37
CA HIS A 64 5.11 -3.53 -2.31
C HIS A 64 5.35 -2.46 -3.39
N PRO A 65 4.28 -1.92 -4.03
CA PRO A 65 4.39 -0.81 -4.97
C PRO A 65 5.06 0.44 -4.39
N HIS A 66 4.97 0.65 -3.07
CA HIS A 66 5.57 1.77 -2.35
C HIS A 66 7.07 1.94 -2.65
N LYS A 67 7.79 0.81 -2.80
CA LYS A 67 9.21 0.84 -3.13
C LYS A 67 9.44 1.49 -4.49
N TYR A 68 8.68 1.08 -5.50
CA TYR A 68 8.78 1.62 -6.86
C TYR A 68 8.30 3.06 -6.93
N LEU A 69 7.17 3.38 -6.29
CA LEU A 69 6.61 4.73 -6.30
C LEU A 69 7.61 5.76 -5.78
N LEU A 70 8.33 5.45 -4.69
CA LEU A 70 9.36 6.34 -4.16
C LEU A 70 10.46 6.61 -5.20
N HIS A 71 10.96 5.56 -5.86
CA HIS A 71 11.98 5.70 -6.90
C HIS A 71 11.47 6.52 -8.10
N TYR A 72 10.24 6.27 -8.54
CA TYR A 72 9.64 6.97 -9.68
C TYR A 72 9.38 8.44 -9.39
N LEU A 73 8.89 8.78 -8.19
CA LEU A 73 8.68 10.17 -7.77
C LEU A 73 10.00 10.96 -7.73
N VAL A 74 11.09 10.35 -7.25
CA VAL A 74 12.41 10.99 -7.23
C VAL A 74 12.94 11.21 -8.65
N SER A 75 12.81 10.23 -9.54
CA SER A 75 13.19 10.36 -10.95
C SER A 75 12.38 11.42 -11.66
N LEU A 76 11.05 11.42 -11.48
CA LEU A 76 10.15 12.38 -12.10
C LEU A 76 10.43 13.81 -11.62
N LYS A 77 10.70 14.00 -10.33
CA LYS A 77 11.12 15.30 -9.78
C LYS A 77 12.34 15.88 -10.50
N ASN A 78 13.28 15.03 -10.94
CA ASN A 78 14.48 15.47 -11.66
C ASN A 78 14.19 15.86 -13.12
N TRP A 79 13.10 15.33 -13.70
CA TRP A 79 12.67 15.68 -15.06
C TRP A 79 11.80 16.95 -15.09
N MET A 80 11.13 17.27 -13.97
CA MET A 80 10.21 18.40 -13.86
C MET A 80 10.91 19.70 -13.42
N ASN A 81 10.33 20.83 -13.81
CA ASN A 81 10.77 22.14 -13.30
C ASN A 81 10.50 22.23 -11.80
N ARG A 82 11.52 22.58 -11.01
CA ARG A 82 11.44 22.69 -9.53
C ARG A 82 10.25 23.52 -9.06
N HIS A 83 10.01 24.67 -9.68
CA HIS A 83 8.92 25.59 -9.32
C HIS A 83 7.52 25.02 -9.59
N SER A 84 7.37 24.19 -10.63
CA SER A 84 6.09 23.53 -10.95
C SER A 84 5.85 22.38 -9.98
N TRP A 85 6.88 21.54 -9.75
CA TRP A 85 6.80 20.40 -8.83
C TRP A 85 6.47 20.81 -7.39
N GLU A 86 7.06 21.90 -6.88
CA GLU A 86 6.79 22.39 -5.52
C GLU A 86 5.37 22.92 -5.33
N ARG A 87 4.69 23.34 -6.42
CA ARG A 87 3.31 23.87 -6.38
C ARG A 87 2.24 22.80 -6.53
N THR A 88 2.56 21.69 -7.18
CA THR A 88 1.61 20.60 -7.45
C THR A 88 1.84 19.44 -6.48
N PRO A 89 0.86 19.05 -5.65
CA PRO A 89 1.04 17.99 -4.65
C PRO A 89 0.98 16.58 -5.27
N ILE A 90 1.64 16.36 -6.40
CA ILE A 90 1.68 15.08 -7.15
C ILE A 90 2.17 13.96 -6.23
N ALA A 91 3.28 14.17 -5.51
CA ALA A 91 3.82 13.15 -4.62
C ALA A 91 2.81 12.74 -3.53
N THR A 92 2.19 13.71 -2.87
CA THR A 92 1.19 13.46 -1.81
C THR A 92 -0.02 12.72 -2.38
N ALA A 93 -0.52 13.15 -3.54
CA ALA A 93 -1.65 12.50 -4.19
C ALA A 93 -1.31 11.07 -4.64
N SER A 94 -0.14 10.84 -5.23
CA SER A 94 0.31 9.48 -5.58
C SER A 94 0.40 8.58 -4.35
N TRP A 95 0.87 9.07 -3.20
CA TRP A 95 0.87 8.28 -1.97
C TRP A 95 -0.54 7.97 -1.46
N ALA A 96 -1.47 8.92 -1.56
CA ALA A 96 -2.87 8.72 -1.19
C ALA A 96 -3.54 7.68 -2.11
N LEU A 97 -3.46 7.89 -3.44
CA LEU A 97 -3.96 6.96 -4.45
C LEU A 97 -3.38 5.54 -4.28
N LEU A 98 -2.08 5.42 -3.97
CA LEU A 98 -1.47 4.12 -3.73
C LEU A 98 -2.01 3.47 -2.46
N ARG A 99 -2.21 4.22 -1.38
CA ARG A 99 -2.85 3.69 -0.17
C ARG A 99 -4.24 3.17 -0.50
N ASP A 100 -4.99 3.94 -1.27
CA ASP A 100 -6.39 3.64 -1.53
C ASP A 100 -6.55 2.42 -2.45
N SER A 101 -5.52 2.11 -3.27
CA SER A 101 -5.44 0.87 -4.04
C SER A 101 -5.52 -0.43 -3.20
N TYR A 102 -5.25 -0.37 -1.90
CA TYR A 102 -5.36 -1.52 -0.98
C TYR A 102 -6.79 -1.77 -0.49
N HIS A 103 -7.74 -0.86 -0.74
CA HIS A 103 -9.17 -1.13 -0.50
C HIS A 103 -9.74 -2.09 -1.55
N GLY A 104 -9.10 -2.21 -2.71
CA GLY A 104 -9.41 -3.22 -3.74
C GLY A 104 -8.40 -4.37 -3.78
N ASP A 105 -8.57 -5.24 -4.77
CA ASP A 105 -7.69 -6.37 -5.05
C ASP A 105 -6.60 -6.06 -6.10
N ILE A 106 -6.41 -4.78 -6.44
CA ILE A 106 -5.45 -4.29 -7.45
C ILE A 106 -4.04 -4.84 -7.16
N CYS A 107 -3.62 -4.81 -5.89
CA CYS A 107 -2.32 -5.31 -5.45
C CYS A 107 -2.12 -6.83 -5.61
N LEU A 108 -3.18 -7.59 -5.88
CA LEU A 108 -3.12 -9.02 -6.14
C LEU A 108 -3.14 -9.35 -7.64
N ARG A 109 -3.66 -8.44 -8.48
CA ARG A 109 -3.85 -8.66 -9.92
C ARG A 109 -2.75 -8.06 -10.79
N TYR A 110 -2.08 -7.01 -10.32
CA TYR A 110 -1.06 -6.29 -11.08
C TYR A 110 0.30 -6.31 -10.38
N GLU A 111 1.37 -6.25 -11.17
CA GLU A 111 2.73 -6.16 -10.65
C GLU A 111 2.93 -4.83 -9.90
N ALA A 112 3.72 -4.89 -8.83
CA ALA A 112 3.95 -3.73 -7.96
C ALA A 112 4.52 -2.50 -8.69
N GLN A 113 5.34 -2.72 -9.71
CA GLN A 113 5.87 -1.67 -10.57
C GLN A 113 4.80 -1.02 -11.44
N HIS A 114 3.86 -1.79 -12.00
CA HIS A 114 2.77 -1.27 -12.84
C HIS A 114 1.79 -0.42 -12.03
N ILE A 115 1.46 -0.86 -10.81
CA ILE A 115 0.61 -0.10 -9.90
C ILE A 115 1.24 1.25 -9.57
N ALA A 116 2.54 1.27 -9.26
CA ALA A 116 3.25 2.51 -8.95
C ALA A 116 3.26 3.48 -10.15
N VAL A 117 3.46 2.98 -11.37
CA VAL A 117 3.38 3.79 -12.60
C VAL A 117 1.96 4.30 -12.83
N ALA A 118 0.95 3.46 -12.71
CA ALA A 118 -0.45 3.82 -12.95
C ALA A 118 -0.96 4.88 -11.96
N VAL A 119 -0.61 4.73 -10.68
CA VAL A 119 -0.94 5.72 -9.64
C VAL A 119 -0.26 7.07 -9.92
N LEU A 120 1.00 7.05 -10.36
CA LEU A 120 1.71 8.27 -10.74
C LEU A 120 1.11 8.92 -11.99
N TYR A 121 0.76 8.11 -12.98
CA TYR A 121 0.08 8.54 -14.20
C TYR A 121 -1.25 9.22 -13.88
N PHE A 122 -2.06 8.60 -13.02
CA PHE A 122 -3.34 9.16 -12.61
C PHE A 122 -3.17 10.46 -11.81
N ALA A 123 -2.22 10.51 -10.88
CA ALA A 123 -1.92 11.74 -10.14
C ALA A 123 -1.55 12.90 -11.07
N LEU A 124 -0.71 12.65 -12.08
CA LEU A 124 -0.34 13.65 -13.08
C LEU A 124 -1.55 14.15 -13.87
N GLN A 125 -2.44 13.24 -14.29
CA GLN A 125 -3.70 13.60 -14.96
C GLN A 125 -4.62 14.44 -14.08
N CYS A 126 -4.78 14.09 -12.79
CA CYS A 126 -5.62 14.84 -11.86
C CYS A 126 -5.17 16.30 -11.69
N TYR A 127 -3.86 16.57 -11.75
CA TYR A 127 -3.31 17.92 -11.65
C TYR A 127 -3.07 18.59 -13.00
N GLY A 128 -3.39 17.93 -14.12
CA GLY A 128 -3.16 18.46 -15.47
C GLY A 128 -1.69 18.75 -15.77
N VAL A 129 -0.79 17.89 -15.25
CA VAL A 129 0.66 18.06 -15.41
C VAL A 129 1.19 17.09 -16.44
N ASP A 130 1.69 17.63 -17.54
CA ASP A 130 2.37 16.87 -18.58
C ASP A 130 3.87 16.74 -18.30
N VAL A 131 4.42 15.56 -18.61
CA VAL A 131 5.85 15.30 -18.47
C VAL A 131 6.60 15.94 -19.65
N PRO A 132 7.59 16.81 -19.40
CA PRO A 132 8.35 17.48 -20.44
C PRO A 132 8.97 16.50 -21.44
N GLY A 133 8.81 16.78 -22.73
CA GLY A 133 9.41 15.97 -23.81
C GLY A 133 8.66 14.69 -24.16
N ASN A 134 7.52 14.39 -23.54
CA ASN A 134 6.75 13.18 -23.85
C ASN A 134 6.25 13.12 -25.30
N GLU A 135 5.92 14.27 -25.91
CA GLU A 135 5.47 14.34 -27.31
C GLU A 135 6.61 14.16 -28.34
N SER A 136 7.83 14.49 -27.94
CA SER A 136 9.02 14.44 -28.82
C SER A 136 9.88 13.18 -28.60
N ALA A 137 9.56 12.38 -27.59
CA ALA A 137 10.31 11.17 -27.25
C ALA A 137 9.82 9.96 -28.07
N GLU A 138 10.76 9.10 -28.47
CA GLU A 138 10.46 7.82 -29.14
C GLU A 138 9.66 6.88 -28.23
N THR A 139 9.83 7.03 -26.91
CA THR A 139 9.18 6.22 -25.88
C THR A 139 8.42 7.09 -24.90
N GLN A 140 7.20 6.69 -24.56
CA GLN A 140 6.39 7.35 -23.53
C GLN A 140 7.08 7.27 -22.16
N TRP A 141 6.95 8.32 -21.34
CA TRP A 141 7.68 8.43 -20.07
C TRP A 141 7.45 7.25 -19.12
N TRP A 142 6.25 6.66 -19.11
CA TRP A 142 5.91 5.53 -18.23
C TRP A 142 6.66 4.25 -18.60
N LYS A 143 7.06 4.08 -19.88
CA LYS A 143 7.86 2.94 -20.32
C LYS A 143 9.29 2.97 -19.81
N VAL A 144 9.80 4.14 -19.43
CA VAL A 144 11.13 4.29 -18.81
C VAL A 144 11.17 3.66 -17.41
N PHE A 145 10.02 3.60 -16.73
CA PHE A 145 9.90 3.02 -15.40
C PHE A 145 9.60 1.52 -15.40
N SER A 146 8.91 1.04 -16.43
CA SER A 146 8.55 -0.37 -16.64
C SER A 146 8.40 -0.62 -18.14
N GLU A 147 9.31 -1.37 -18.75
CA GLU A 147 9.31 -1.58 -20.21
C GLU A 147 8.13 -2.43 -20.69
N ASP A 148 7.67 -3.33 -19.83
CA ASP A 148 6.59 -4.29 -20.01
C ASP A 148 5.19 -3.70 -19.82
N ILE A 149 5.07 -2.47 -19.31
CA ILE A 149 3.76 -1.85 -19.07
C ILE A 149 3.13 -1.37 -20.37
N THR A 150 1.84 -1.68 -20.55
CA THR A 150 1.05 -1.15 -21.67
C THR A 150 0.09 -0.07 -21.20
N LYS A 151 -0.41 0.74 -22.14
CA LYS A 151 -1.37 1.79 -21.81
C LYS A 151 -2.69 1.20 -21.29
N GLU A 152 -3.11 0.07 -21.84
CA GLU A 152 -4.31 -0.65 -21.44
C GLU A 152 -4.21 -1.12 -19.98
N THR A 153 -3.04 -1.58 -19.53
CA THR A 153 -2.80 -1.93 -18.13
C THR A 153 -2.94 -0.70 -17.22
N ILE A 154 -2.36 0.43 -17.61
CA ILE A 154 -2.49 1.69 -16.87
C ILE A 154 -3.96 2.10 -16.79
N ASP A 155 -4.66 2.16 -17.91
CA ASP A 155 -6.07 2.57 -17.98
C ASP A 155 -6.98 1.63 -17.17
N SER A 156 -6.68 0.32 -17.15
CA SER A 156 -7.38 -0.67 -16.32
C SER A 156 -7.19 -0.39 -14.82
N ILE A 157 -5.95 -0.21 -14.37
CA ILE A 157 -5.66 0.10 -12.95
C ILE A 157 -6.30 1.43 -12.54
N VAL A 158 -6.23 2.45 -13.40
CA VAL A 158 -6.84 3.76 -13.13
C VAL A 158 -8.36 3.66 -13.04
N SER A 159 -9.00 2.90 -13.94
CA SER A 159 -10.45 2.68 -13.91
C SER A 159 -10.90 2.02 -12.61
N GLU A 160 -10.11 1.07 -12.09
CA GLU A 160 -10.39 0.41 -10.82
C GLU A 160 -10.16 1.33 -9.61
N LEU A 161 -9.10 2.15 -9.64
CA LEU A 161 -8.90 3.17 -8.61
C LEU A 161 -10.08 4.13 -8.56
N ILE A 162 -10.55 4.62 -9.71
CA ILE A 162 -11.74 5.46 -9.79
C ILE A 162 -12.95 4.72 -9.21
N HIS A 163 -13.11 3.43 -9.51
CA HIS A 163 -14.21 2.63 -8.99
C HIS A 163 -14.19 2.55 -7.46
N ILE A 164 -13.02 2.34 -6.84
CA ILE A 164 -12.87 2.35 -5.37
C ILE A 164 -13.39 3.68 -4.79
N TYR A 165 -12.98 4.81 -5.35
CA TYR A 165 -13.46 6.12 -4.90
C TYR A 165 -14.97 6.33 -5.10
N THR A 166 -15.55 5.81 -6.18
CA THR A 166 -17.01 5.89 -6.37
C THR A 166 -17.77 5.10 -5.32
N MET A 167 -17.29 3.91 -4.95
CA MET A 167 -17.94 3.10 -3.93
C MET A 167 -17.83 3.72 -2.53
N ASP A 168 -16.68 4.31 -2.19
CA ASP A 168 -16.47 4.96 -0.89
C ASP A 168 -17.34 6.21 -0.70
N THR A 169 -17.66 6.94 -1.78
CA THR A 169 -18.58 8.09 -1.72
C THR A 169 -20.05 7.72 -1.56
N GLU A 170 -20.41 6.44 -1.76
CA GLU A 170 -21.78 5.94 -1.63
C GLU A 170 -22.07 5.33 -0.25
N ILE A 171 -21.10 5.36 0.68
CA ILE A 171 -21.28 4.89 2.05
C ILE A 171 -21.97 6.02 2.86
N PRO A 172 -23.22 5.81 3.35
CA PRO A 172 -24.02 6.83 4.04
C PRO A 172 -23.49 7.21 5.43
#